data_AF-A0A0Q5QLC8-F1
#
_entry.id   AF-A0A0Q5QLC8-F1
#
_cell.length_a   1.000
_cell.length_b   1.000
_cell.length_c   1.000
_cell.angle_alpha   90.00
_cell.angle_beta   90.00
_cell.angle_gamma   90.00
#
_symmetry.space_group_name_H-M   'P 1'
#
loop_
_entity.id
_entity.type
_entity.pdbx_description
1 polymer ?
#
loop_
_entity_poly.entity_id
_entity_poly.type
_entity_poly.pdbx_seq_one_letter_code
_entity_poly.pdbx_strand_id
1 'polypeptide(L)'
;MTTRLIRALLIVGAVPVAWYGLSLIWEMSPADIMSIVVWLIGGLIVHDAVFAPLCIATGHAAKKILPQRWWAPVLAGGSATVLLVLLALPVILPRPAGKAAPGGNESLTILDRPYGLGLTLAVLVIWALVVVMVVRNRYDRSHPHDDVAAVHGA
;
A
#
# COMPACT_ATOMS: atom_id res chain seq x y z
N MET A 1 -29.97 8.48 3.86
CA MET A 1 -30.20 8.23 2.41
C MET A 1 -28.89 7.98 1.65
N THR A 2 -27.86 8.79 1.86
CA THR A 2 -26.51 8.65 1.26
C THR A 2 -25.91 7.23 1.35
N THR A 3 -25.95 6.58 2.52
CA THR A 3 -25.40 5.22 2.68
C THR A 3 -26.10 4.16 1.83
N ARG A 4 -27.42 4.27 1.63
CA ARG A 4 -28.19 3.33 0.81
C ARG A 4 -27.87 3.51 -0.68
N LEU A 5 -27.71 4.77 -1.11
CA LEU A 5 -27.24 5.12 -2.46
C LEU A 5 -25.84 4.59 -2.73
N ILE A 6 -24.89 4.81 -1.80
CA ILE A 6 -23.52 4.29 -1.94
C ILE A 6 -23.53 2.76 -2.03
N ARG A 7 -24.29 2.07 -1.17
CA ARG A 7 -24.41 0.60 -1.24
C ARG A 7 -25.02 0.14 -2.57
N ALA A 8 -26.06 0.80 -3.04
CA ALA A 8 -26.68 0.48 -4.31
C ALA A 8 -25.70 0.65 -5.48
N LEU A 9 -24.95 1.76 -5.51
CA LEU A 9 -23.91 2.00 -6.52
C LEU A 9 -22.80 0.96 -6.46
N LEU A 10 -22.34 0.59 -5.25
CA LEU A 10 -21.34 -0.46 -5.08
C LEU A 10 -21.85 -1.81 -5.58
N ILE A 11 -23.11 -2.18 -5.29
CA ILE A 11 -23.68 -3.45 -5.74
C ILE A 11 -23.86 -3.46 -7.26
N VAL A 12 -24.44 -2.40 -7.83
CA VAL A 12 -24.67 -2.26 -9.27
C VAL A 12 -23.35 -2.26 -10.05
N GLY A 13 -22.26 -1.74 -9.48
CA GLY A 13 -20.93 -1.83 -10.08
C GLY A 13 -20.26 -3.20 -9.88
N ALA A 14 -20.32 -3.75 -8.66
CA ALA A 14 -19.60 -4.98 -8.32
C ALA A 14 -20.19 -6.22 -8.99
N VAL A 15 -21.52 -6.33 -9.09
CA VAL A 15 -22.18 -7.53 -9.61
C VAL A 15 -21.85 -7.77 -11.10
N PRO A 16 -21.95 -6.79 -12.01
CA PRO A 16 -21.56 -6.99 -13.41
C PRO A 16 -20.07 -7.30 -13.57
N VAL A 17 -19.20 -6.65 -12.79
CA VAL A 17 -17.75 -6.90 -12.83
C VAL A 17 -17.43 -8.31 -12.37
N ALA A 18 -18.05 -8.77 -11.28
CA ALA A 18 -17.89 -10.13 -10.78
C ALA A 18 -18.42 -11.17 -11.79
N TRP A 19 -19.59 -10.90 -12.39
CA TRP A 19 -20.17 -11.76 -13.42
C TRP A 19 -19.25 -11.89 -14.64
N TYR A 20 -18.75 -10.76 -15.13
CA TYR A 20 -17.82 -10.73 -16.26
C TYR A 20 -16.50 -11.44 -15.93
N GLY A 21 -15.94 -11.21 -14.74
CA GLY A 21 -14.74 -11.95 -14.29
C GLY A 21 -14.97 -13.46 -14.25
N LEU A 22 -16.13 -13.90 -13.78
CA LEU A 22 -16.48 -15.32 -13.71
C LEU A 22 -16.68 -15.93 -15.10
N SER A 23 -17.28 -15.20 -16.04
CA SER A 23 -17.40 -15.68 -17.43
C SER A 23 -16.04 -15.87 -18.08
N LEU A 24 -15.07 -14.98 -17.81
CA LEU A 24 -13.69 -15.16 -18.31
C LEU A 24 -13.05 -16.42 -17.73
N ILE A 25 -13.24 -16.70 -16.43
CA ILE A 25 -12.66 -17.89 -15.80
C ILE A 25 -13.23 -19.18 -16.41
N TRP A 26 -14.50 -19.18 -16.84
CA TRP A 26 -15.13 -20.35 -17.47
C TRP A 26 -14.57 -20.69 -18.84
N GLU A 27 -13.94 -19.74 -19.51
CA GLU A 27 -13.29 -19.95 -20.80
C GLU A 27 -11.81 -20.39 -20.67
N MET A 28 -11.27 -20.40 -19.44
CA MET A 28 -9.87 -20.73 -19.18
C MET A 28 -9.57 -22.23 -19.18
N SER A 29 -8.31 -22.57 -19.44
CA SER A 29 -7.85 -23.95 -19.32
C SER A 29 -7.89 -24.43 -17.86
N PRO A 30 -8.06 -25.75 -17.59
CA PRO A 30 -8.02 -26.28 -16.22
C PRO A 30 -6.73 -25.94 -15.47
N ALA A 31 -5.60 -25.82 -16.18
CA ALA A 31 -4.32 -25.45 -15.59
C ALA A 31 -4.33 -24.00 -15.06
N ASP A 32 -4.93 -23.08 -15.80
CA ASP A 32 -5.03 -21.67 -15.40
C ASP A 32 -5.98 -21.50 -14.22
N ILE A 33 -7.12 -22.21 -14.23
CA ILE A 33 -8.06 -22.24 -13.11
C ILE A 33 -7.36 -22.74 -11.84
N MET A 34 -6.57 -23.81 -11.95
CA MET A 34 -5.79 -24.33 -10.81
C MET A 34 -4.77 -23.32 -10.31
N SER A 35 -4.08 -22.63 -11.22
CA SER A 35 -3.14 -21.55 -10.86
C SER A 35 -3.83 -20.42 -10.09
N ILE A 36 -5.03 -20.00 -10.50
CA ILE A 36 -5.84 -18.99 -9.79
C ILE A 36 -6.18 -19.48 -8.38
N VAL A 37 -6.68 -20.71 -8.24
CA VAL A 37 -7.04 -21.28 -6.94
C VAL A 37 -5.83 -21.35 -6.01
N VAL A 38 -4.68 -21.83 -6.51
CA VAL A 38 -3.43 -21.88 -5.74
C VAL A 38 -2.99 -20.49 -5.29
N TRP A 39 -3.09 -19.48 -6.16
CA TRP A 39 -2.75 -18.10 -5.80
C TRP A 39 -3.71 -17.48 -4.79
N LEU A 40 -5.02 -17.73 -4.91
CA LEU A 40 -6.00 -17.23 -3.96
C LEU A 40 -5.80 -17.84 -2.57
N ILE A 41 -5.65 -19.16 -2.50
CA ILE A 41 -5.45 -19.87 -1.23
C ILE A 41 -4.07 -19.55 -0.66
N GLY A 42 -3.01 -19.67 -1.47
CA GLY A 42 -1.64 -19.41 -1.05
C GLY A 42 -1.44 -17.96 -0.62
N GLY A 43 -1.99 -17.00 -1.37
CA GLY A 43 -1.96 -15.59 -1.04
C GLY A 43 -2.66 -15.28 0.28
N LEU A 44 -3.84 -15.86 0.52
CA LEU A 44 -4.57 -15.70 1.78
C LEU A 44 -3.78 -16.27 2.96
N ILE A 45 -3.22 -17.48 2.82
CA ILE A 45 -2.42 -18.12 3.87
C ILE A 45 -1.19 -17.27 4.19
N VAL A 46 -0.43 -16.83 3.17
CA VAL A 46 0.76 -15.98 3.39
C VAL A 46 0.37 -14.64 4.04
N HIS A 47 -0.74 -14.04 3.62
CA HIS A 47 -1.23 -12.80 4.21
C HIS A 47 -1.56 -12.97 5.71
N ASP A 48 -2.36 -13.96 6.07
CA ASP A 48 -2.86 -14.10 7.44
C ASP A 48 -1.84 -14.77 8.37
N ALA A 49 -1.07 -15.74 7.88
CA ALA A 49 -0.10 -16.47 8.69
C ALA A 49 1.26 -15.75 8.80
N VAL A 50 1.60 -14.86 7.86
CA VAL A 50 2.90 -14.17 7.84
C VAL A 50 2.75 -12.67 7.94
N PHE A 51 2.01 -12.05 7.02
CA PHE A 51 1.93 -10.59 6.95
C PHE A 51 1.22 -9.99 8.16
N ALA A 52 0.10 -10.56 8.60
CA ALA A 52 -0.62 -10.07 9.78
C ALA A 52 0.23 -10.17 11.07
N PRO A 53 0.89 -11.29 11.41
CA PRO A 53 1.80 -11.36 12.55
C PRO A 53 2.95 -10.37 12.48
N LEU A 54 3.56 -10.19 11.30
CA LEU A 54 4.62 -9.19 11.11
C LEU A 54 4.12 -7.76 11.36
N CYS A 55 2.93 -7.43 10.87
CA CYS A 55 2.28 -6.14 11.13
C CYS A 55 2.00 -5.93 12.62
N ILE A 56 1.52 -6.97 13.32
CA ILE A 56 1.29 -6.92 14.78
C ILE A 56 2.60 -6.72 15.53
N ALA A 57 3.64 -7.48 15.21
CA ALA A 57 4.96 -7.38 15.84
C ALA A 57 5.58 -6.00 15.61
N THR A 58 5.52 -5.49 14.37
CA THR A 58 6.05 -4.17 14.00
C THR A 58 5.27 -3.06 14.71
N GLY A 59 3.93 -3.14 14.73
CA GLY A 59 3.09 -2.19 15.45
C GLY A 59 3.35 -2.22 16.96
N HIS A 60 3.55 -3.39 17.55
CA HIS A 60 3.90 -3.53 18.96
C HIS A 60 5.28 -2.95 19.29
N ALA A 61 6.29 -3.22 18.45
CA ALA A 61 7.63 -2.65 18.59
C ALA A 61 7.61 -1.13 18.45
N ALA A 62 6.86 -0.60 17.46
CA ALA A 62 6.69 0.82 17.23
C ALA A 62 6.14 1.56 18.47
N LYS A 63 5.21 0.95 19.22
CA LYS A 63 4.69 1.54 20.47
C LYS A 63 5.77 1.74 21.55
N LYS A 64 6.81 0.90 21.56
CA LYS A 64 7.92 1.00 22.53
C LYS A 64 8.97 2.03 22.13
N ILE A 65 9.10 2.31 20.84
CA ILE A 65 10.17 3.13 20.27
C ILE A 65 9.69 4.55 19.95
N LEU A 66 8.47 4.70 19.45
CA LEU A 66 7.98 5.95 18.88
C LEU A 66 7.01 6.67 19.84
N PRO A 67 7.19 7.99 20.05
CA PRO A 67 6.19 8.82 20.70
C PRO A 67 4.84 8.73 19.97
N GLN A 68 3.73 8.71 20.73
CA GLN A 68 2.38 8.59 20.17
C GLN A 68 2.05 9.64 19.10
N ARG A 69 2.61 10.85 19.24
CA ARG A 69 2.50 11.94 18.25
C ARG A 69 3.04 11.61 16.85
N TRP A 70 3.90 10.60 16.73
CA TRP A 70 4.51 10.22 15.45
C TRP A 70 3.76 9.06 14.76
N TRP A 71 2.82 8.41 15.44
CA TRP A 71 2.21 7.17 14.94
C TRP A 71 1.48 7.35 13.62
N ALA A 72 0.58 8.33 13.50
CA ALA A 72 -0.21 8.52 12.29
C ALA A 72 0.64 8.73 11.02
N PRO A 73 1.58 9.71 10.97
CA PRO A 73 2.40 9.91 9.77
C PRO A 73 3.35 8.73 9.51
N VAL A 74 3.94 8.13 10.55
CA VAL A 74 4.85 6.98 10.38
C VAL A 74 4.12 5.73 9.91
N LEU A 75 2.91 5.45 10.41
CA LEU A 75 2.09 4.34 9.93
C LEU A 75 1.68 4.51 8.48
N ALA A 76 1.28 5.73 8.09
CA ALA A 76 0.93 6.02 6.69
C ALA A 76 2.14 5.85 5.76
N GLY A 77 3.29 6.45 6.11
CA GLY A 77 4.51 6.35 5.32
C GLY A 77 5.08 4.93 5.25
N GLY A 78 5.05 4.20 6.37
CA GLY A 78 5.44 2.79 6.43
C GLY A 78 4.55 1.90 5.56
N SER A 79 3.22 2.08 5.64
CA SER A 79 2.27 1.33 4.81
C SER A 79 2.47 1.60 3.32
N ALA A 80 2.63 2.87 2.94
CA ALA A 80 2.92 3.25 1.57
C ALA A 80 4.25 2.67 1.07
N THR A 81 5.29 2.68 1.91
CA THR A 81 6.59 2.08 1.59
C THR A 81 6.47 0.58 1.36
N VAL A 82 5.80 -0.15 2.26
CA VAL A 82 5.59 -1.61 2.12
C VAL A 82 4.82 -1.92 0.84
N LEU A 83 3.74 -1.20 0.56
CA LEU A 83 2.97 -1.38 -0.68
C LEU A 83 3.81 -1.14 -1.92
N LEU A 84 4.58 -0.04 -1.97
CA LEU A 84 5.44 0.25 -3.12
C LEU A 84 6.51 -0.81 -3.33
N VAL A 85 7.14 -1.28 -2.25
CA VAL A 85 8.14 -2.36 -2.33
C VAL A 85 7.49 -3.63 -2.87
N LEU A 86 6.36 -4.07 -2.30
CA LEU A 86 5.65 -5.28 -2.75
C LEU A 86 5.22 -5.19 -4.21
N LEU A 87 4.74 -4.03 -4.67
CA LEU A 87 4.36 -3.80 -6.06
C LEU A 87 5.56 -3.74 -7.00
N ALA A 88 6.73 -3.32 -6.53
CA ALA A 88 7.94 -3.23 -7.32
C ALA A 88 8.68 -4.58 -7.44
N LEU A 89 8.50 -5.51 -6.49
CA LEU A 89 9.18 -6.81 -6.49
C LEU A 89 9.03 -7.59 -7.80
N PRO A 90 7.83 -7.74 -8.42
CA PRO A 90 7.67 -8.50 -9.67
C PRO A 90 8.43 -7.91 -10.87
N VAL A 91 8.83 -6.63 -10.78
CA VAL A 91 9.47 -5.90 -11.87
C VAL A 91 10.97 -5.73 -11.63
N ILE A 92 11.40 -5.62 -10.37
CA ILE A 92 12.81 -5.51 -10.00
C ILE A 92 13.49 -6.88 -9.93
N LEU A 93 12.77 -7.94 -9.53
CA LEU A 93 13.36 -9.27 -9.39
C LEU A 93 13.61 -9.92 -10.77
N PRO A 94 14.74 -10.63 -10.95
CA PRO A 94 15.03 -11.36 -12.17
C PRO A 94 13.92 -12.36 -12.51
N ARG A 95 13.49 -12.39 -13.77
CA ARG A 95 12.53 -13.39 -14.23
C ARG A 95 13.21 -14.74 -14.43
N PRO A 96 12.53 -15.87 -14.14
CA PRO A 96 13.00 -17.18 -14.51
C PRO A 96 13.32 -17.27 -16.01
N ALA A 97 14.44 -17.90 -16.36
CA ALA A 97 14.85 -18.10 -17.75
C ALA A 97 13.71 -18.78 -18.54
N GLY A 98 13.38 -18.26 -19.73
CA GLY A 98 12.31 -18.78 -20.59
C GLY A 98 10.90 -18.23 -20.32
N LYS A 99 10.71 -17.40 -19.27
CA LYS A 99 9.47 -16.62 -19.05
C LYS A 99 9.66 -15.11 -19.25
N ALA A 100 10.79 -14.72 -19.83
CA ALA A 100 10.93 -13.37 -20.38
C ALA A 100 9.91 -13.21 -21.51
N ALA A 101 9.24 -12.06 -21.57
CA ALA A 101 8.38 -11.73 -22.70
C ALA A 101 9.16 -11.95 -24.01
N PRO A 102 8.50 -12.34 -25.12
CA PRO A 102 9.16 -12.39 -26.42
C PRO A 102 9.83 -11.04 -26.71
N GLY A 103 11.15 -11.03 -26.86
CA GLY A 103 11.99 -9.82 -26.74
C GLY A 103 12.44 -9.63 -25.30
N GLY A 104 13.48 -10.36 -24.88
CA GLY A 104 13.99 -10.26 -23.52
C GLY A 104 14.37 -8.82 -23.24
N ASN A 105 13.90 -8.18 -22.16
CA ASN A 105 14.33 -6.86 -21.68
C ASN A 105 14.58 -5.70 -22.69
N GLU A 106 14.08 -5.78 -23.94
CA GLU A 106 14.19 -4.75 -25.00
C GLU A 106 12.79 -4.28 -25.46
N SER A 107 11.80 -4.35 -24.56
CA SER A 107 10.54 -3.66 -24.81
C SER A 107 10.69 -2.20 -24.39
N LEU A 108 10.89 -1.29 -25.36
CA LEU A 108 10.80 0.20 -25.23
C LEU A 108 9.55 0.71 -24.47
N THR A 109 8.61 -0.18 -24.17
CA THR A 109 7.45 -0.07 -23.29
C THR A 109 7.84 0.09 -21.81
N ILE A 110 6.84 0.36 -20.96
CA ILE A 110 6.90 0.59 -19.50
C ILE A 110 7.91 -0.30 -18.72
N LEU A 111 8.21 -1.51 -19.20
CA LEU A 111 9.01 -2.54 -18.53
C LEU A 111 10.52 -2.28 -18.43
N ASP A 112 11.11 -1.45 -19.28
CA ASP A 112 12.56 -1.17 -19.27
C ASP A 112 12.93 0.08 -18.44
N ARG A 113 12.01 0.57 -17.62
CA ARG A 113 12.27 1.71 -16.73
C ARG A 113 13.21 1.30 -15.59
N PRO A 114 14.03 2.23 -15.06
CA PRO A 114 14.83 1.99 -13.88
C PRO A 114 13.94 1.95 -12.63
N TYR A 115 13.16 0.89 -12.45
CA TYR A 115 12.19 0.73 -11.35
C TYR A 115 12.83 0.80 -9.98
N GLY A 116 14.08 0.36 -9.84
CA GLY A 116 14.87 0.56 -8.62
C GLY A 116 15.00 2.05 -8.28
N LEU A 117 15.42 2.88 -9.25
CA LEU A 117 15.54 4.33 -9.05
C LEU A 117 14.18 4.97 -8.75
N GLY A 118 13.13 4.59 -9.50
CA GLY A 118 11.77 5.09 -9.28
C GLY A 118 11.24 4.77 -7.88
N LEU A 119 11.45 3.53 -7.41
CA LEU A 119 11.10 3.10 -6.06
C LEU A 119 11.88 3.89 -5.01
N THR A 120 13.20 4.03 -5.17
CA THR A 120 14.03 4.80 -4.23
C THR A 120 13.54 6.24 -4.11
N LEU A 121 13.30 6.91 -5.24
CA LEU A 121 12.79 8.28 -5.24
C LEU A 121 11.41 8.39 -4.58
N ALA A 122 10.50 7.47 -4.88
CA ALA A 122 9.16 7.46 -4.27
C ALA A 122 9.23 7.28 -2.74
N VAL A 123 10.07 6.35 -2.26
CA VAL A 123 10.29 6.13 -0.83
C VAL A 123 10.90 7.37 -0.18
N LEU A 124 11.90 8.00 -0.81
CA LEU A 124 12.49 9.25 -0.31
C LEU A 124 11.46 10.36 -0.16
N VAL A 125 10.59 10.55 -1.16
CA VAL A 125 9.51 11.53 -1.12
C VAL A 125 8.51 11.23 0.01
N ILE A 126 8.09 9.98 0.16
CA ILE A 126 7.19 9.57 1.25
C ILE A 126 7.79 9.93 2.60
N TRP A 127 9.05 9.57 2.86
CA TRP A 127 9.67 9.82 4.16
C TRP A 127 10.00 11.30 4.38
N ALA A 128 10.29 12.07 3.33
CA ALA A 128 10.37 13.52 3.42
C ALA A 128 9.03 14.13 3.90
N LEU A 129 7.90 13.67 3.34
CA LEU A 129 6.56 14.10 3.77
C LEU A 129 6.26 13.69 5.23
N VAL A 130 6.64 12.48 5.63
CA VAL A 130 6.51 12.02 7.03
C VAL A 130 7.27 12.94 7.98
N VAL A 131 8.51 13.30 7.65
CA VAL A 131 9.32 14.23 8.44
C VAL A 131 8.63 15.59 8.55
N VAL A 132 8.15 16.15 7.43
CA VAL A 132 7.42 17.42 7.41
C VAL A 132 6.19 17.37 8.33
N MET A 133 5.39 16.30 8.26
CA MET A 133 4.21 16.13 9.12
C MET A 133 4.57 16.02 10.60
N VAL A 134 5.62 15.25 10.92
CA VAL A 134 6.10 15.10 12.30
C VAL A 134 6.60 16.43 12.87
N VAL A 135 7.30 17.22 12.06
CA VAL A 135 7.81 18.54 12.44
C VAL A 135 6.66 19.53 12.63
N ARG A 136 5.71 19.63 11.68
CA ARG A 136 4.52 20.51 11.83
C ARG A 136 3.72 20.20 13.08
N ASN A 137 3.46 18.91 13.35
CA ASN A 137 2.73 18.49 14.54
C ASN A 137 3.44 18.82 15.86
N ARG A 138 4.75 19.09 15.83
CA ARG A 138 5.47 19.64 17.00
C ARG A 138 5.21 21.14 17.18
N TYR A 139 5.23 21.91 16.10
CA TYR A 139 5.10 23.38 16.16
C TYR A 139 3.71 23.87 16.58
N ASP A 140 2.63 23.23 16.09
CA ASP A 140 1.24 23.65 16.36
C ASP A 140 0.86 23.57 17.86
N ARG A 141 1.60 22.81 18.67
CA ARG A 141 1.35 22.64 20.12
C ARG A 141 2.33 23.37 21.03
N SER A 142 3.32 24.08 20.47
CA SER A 142 4.20 24.96 21.25
C SER A 142 3.60 26.37 21.44
N HIS A 143 2.62 26.76 20.63
CA HIS A 143 1.91 28.05 20.69
C HIS A 143 0.54 28.12 21.45
N PRO A 144 0.08 27.16 22.28
CA PRO A 144 -1.24 27.29 22.95
C PRO A 144 -1.34 28.30 24.11
N HIS A 145 -0.24 28.84 24.64
CA HIS A 145 -0.26 29.54 25.95
C HIS A 145 0.04 31.03 25.95
N ASP A 146 0.44 31.63 24.83
CA ASP A 146 0.75 33.07 24.77
C ASP A 146 -0.51 33.94 24.59
N ASP A 147 -1.57 33.39 23.97
CA ASP A 147 -2.83 34.12 23.74
C ASP A 147 -3.73 34.21 24.98
N VAL A 148 -3.67 33.25 25.90
CA VAL A 148 -4.53 33.25 27.10
C VAL A 148 -3.98 34.21 28.18
N ALA A 149 -2.66 34.40 28.23
CA ALA A 149 -2.03 35.38 29.12
C ALA A 149 -2.27 36.82 28.66
N ALA A 150 -2.38 37.06 27.34
CA ALA A 150 -2.68 38.39 26.79
C ALA A 150 -4.14 38.84 27.02
N VAL A 151 -5.08 37.90 27.14
CA VAL A 151 -6.53 38.20 27.30
C VAL A 151 -6.94 38.40 28.77
N HIS A 152 -6.12 38.02 29.75
CA HIS A 152 -6.40 38.23 31.19
C HIS A 152 -5.54 39.32 31.84
N GLY A 153 -4.77 40.07 31.05
CA GLY A 153 -3.89 41.15 31.50
C GLY A 153 -4.28 42.56 31.05
N ALA A 154 -5.52 42.78 30.58
CA ALA A 154 -6.02 44.08 30.11
C ALA A 154 -7.28 44.52 30.87
#